data_AF-A0A9E7JBP7-F1
#
_entry.id   AF-A0A9E7JBP7-F1
#
_cell.length_a   1.000
_cell.length_b   1.000
_cell.length_c   1.000
_cell.angle_alpha   90.00
_cell.angle_beta   90.00
_cell.angle_gamma   90.00
#
_symmetry.space_group_name_H-M   'P 1'
#
loop_
_entity.id
_entity.type
_entity.pdbx_description
1 polymer ?
#
loop_
_entity_poly.entity_id
_entity_poly.type
_entity_poly.pdbx_seq_one_letter_code
_entity_poly.pdbx_strand_id
1 'polypeptide(L)'
;MPCSVATAGPSRRRDWTASTSSPFKTGIGIGRHIYPRGRQRPPACNPFGPKGVKLEGLPFTKSLVIVAGLDLVQDWQLAYADGLKKAGHFVKLVYREQATIGFYLLPNTNHFYQVMEEIKNFVGSNLL
;
A
#
# COMPACT_ATOMS: atom_id res chain seq x y z
N MET A 1 -10.65 -19.79 -47.08
CA MET A 1 -11.00 -19.14 -45.80
C MET A 1 -9.74 -18.52 -45.21
N PRO A 2 -9.54 -17.20 -45.26
CA PRO A 2 -8.40 -16.58 -44.60
C PRO A 2 -8.79 -16.20 -43.17
N CYS A 3 -7.97 -16.62 -42.21
CA CYS A 3 -8.07 -16.22 -40.80
C CYS A 3 -7.67 -14.74 -40.71
N SER A 4 -8.60 -13.86 -40.34
CA SER A 4 -8.31 -12.43 -40.18
C SER A 4 -7.57 -12.18 -38.87
N VAL A 5 -6.34 -11.69 -38.96
CA VAL A 5 -5.56 -11.18 -37.84
C VAL A 5 -6.19 -9.86 -37.39
N ALA A 6 -6.73 -9.82 -36.17
CA ALA A 6 -7.24 -8.60 -35.58
C ALA A 6 -6.08 -7.64 -35.27
N THR A 7 -6.03 -6.52 -35.98
CA THR A 7 -5.11 -5.42 -35.68
C THR A 7 -5.54 -4.71 -34.40
N ALA A 8 -4.62 -4.54 -33.46
CA ALA A 8 -4.89 -3.83 -32.22
C ALA A 8 -5.07 -2.33 -32.51
N GLY A 9 -6.31 -1.85 -32.43
CA GLY A 9 -6.63 -0.42 -32.51
C GLY A 9 -6.02 0.35 -31.33
N PRO A 10 -5.84 1.67 -31.47
CA PRO A 10 -5.19 2.50 -30.45
C PRO A 10 -5.92 2.35 -29.13
N SER A 11 -5.17 1.98 -28.09
CA SER A 11 -5.68 1.82 -26.74
C SER A 11 -6.35 3.12 -26.32
N ARG A 12 -7.67 3.07 -26.10
CA ARG A 12 -8.43 4.18 -25.50
C ARG A 12 -7.72 4.54 -24.20
N ARG A 13 -7.08 5.71 -24.19
CA ARG A 13 -6.57 6.37 -22.98
C ARG A 13 -7.76 6.45 -22.03
N ARG A 14 -7.77 5.61 -21.00
CA ARG A 14 -8.82 5.64 -19.97
C ARG A 14 -8.61 6.94 -19.21
N ASP A 15 -9.54 7.86 -19.35
CA ASP A 15 -9.58 9.07 -18.53
C ASP A 15 -9.71 8.67 -17.06
N TRP A 16 -8.66 8.94 -16.29
CA TRP A 16 -8.53 8.66 -14.86
C TRP A 16 -9.04 9.81 -13.99
N THR A 17 -10.02 10.59 -14.45
CA THR A 17 -10.41 11.86 -13.82
C THR A 17 -11.57 11.76 -12.81
N ALA A 18 -12.04 10.57 -12.44
CA ALA A 18 -13.21 10.41 -11.56
C ALA A 18 -12.91 9.99 -10.11
N SER A 19 -11.89 10.57 -9.46
CA SER A 19 -11.68 10.43 -8.01
C SER A 19 -10.88 11.61 -7.45
N THR A 20 -11.47 12.80 -7.47
CA THR A 20 -10.82 14.08 -7.13
C THR A 20 -10.63 14.35 -5.63
N SER A 21 -10.74 13.37 -4.73
CA SER A 21 -10.59 13.61 -3.28
C SER A 21 -9.53 12.76 -2.58
N SER A 22 -8.79 11.93 -3.30
CA SER A 22 -7.72 11.10 -2.72
C SER A 22 -6.43 11.35 -3.49
N PRO A 23 -5.35 11.83 -2.83
CA PRO A 23 -4.07 12.05 -3.50
C PRO A 23 -3.41 10.73 -3.97
N PHE A 24 -3.93 9.59 -3.53
CA PHE A 24 -3.42 8.25 -3.83
C PHE A 24 -4.05 7.70 -5.12
N LYS A 25 -3.24 7.59 -6.18
CA LYS A 25 -3.70 7.42 -7.57
C LYS A 25 -3.88 5.97 -8.01
N THR A 26 -3.44 5.00 -7.22
CA THR A 26 -3.27 3.63 -7.70
C THR A 26 -3.92 2.63 -6.72
N GLY A 27 -4.75 1.70 -7.24
CA GLY A 27 -5.41 0.64 -6.45
C GLY A 27 -6.94 0.76 -6.25
N ILE A 28 -7.74 0.64 -7.31
CA ILE A 28 -9.20 0.88 -7.26
C ILE A 28 -10.06 -0.41 -7.42
N GLY A 29 -9.47 -1.57 -7.73
CA GLY A 29 -10.22 -2.77 -8.14
C GLY A 29 -11.02 -3.47 -7.01
N ILE A 30 -10.32 -3.93 -5.97
CA ILE A 30 -10.93 -4.82 -4.94
C ILE A 30 -11.92 -4.09 -4.04
N GLY A 31 -11.62 -2.86 -3.64
CA GLY A 31 -12.47 -2.09 -2.72
C GLY A 31 -13.85 -1.77 -3.30
N ARG A 32 -13.95 -1.66 -4.63
CA ARG A 32 -15.23 -1.45 -5.32
C ARG A 32 -16.16 -2.65 -5.29
N HIS A 33 -15.62 -3.87 -5.12
CA HIS A 33 -16.45 -5.07 -4.98
C HIS A 33 -16.96 -5.25 -3.55
N ILE A 34 -16.19 -4.79 -2.57
CA ILE A 34 -16.51 -4.94 -1.14
C ILE A 34 -17.47 -3.84 -0.67
N TYR A 35 -17.42 -2.64 -1.28
CA TYR A 35 -18.22 -1.50 -0.85
C TYR A 35 -19.03 -0.86 -1.99
N PRO A 36 -20.25 -0.37 -1.72
CA PRO A 36 -21.08 0.33 -2.70
C PRO A 36 -20.34 1.51 -3.35
N ARG A 37 -20.54 1.70 -4.65
CA ARG A 37 -19.99 2.85 -5.39
C ARG A 37 -20.46 4.17 -4.78
N GLY A 38 -19.57 5.16 -4.73
CA GLY A 38 -19.86 6.48 -4.17
C GLY A 38 -19.82 6.55 -2.63
N ARG A 39 -19.71 5.41 -1.93
CA ARG A 39 -19.53 5.40 -0.48
C ARG A 39 -18.06 5.64 -0.15
N GLN A 40 -17.79 6.59 0.76
CA GLN A 40 -16.46 6.76 1.34
C GLN A 40 -15.98 5.45 1.95
N ARG A 41 -14.67 5.18 1.83
CA ARG A 41 -14.07 3.97 2.39
C ARG A 41 -14.27 3.95 3.91
N PRO A 42 -14.65 2.80 4.50
CA PRO A 42 -14.78 2.69 5.94
C PRO A 42 -13.42 2.84 6.63
N PRO A 43 -13.39 3.10 7.95
CA PRO A 43 -12.15 3.20 8.72
C PRO A 43 -11.25 1.96 8.58
N ALA A 44 -11.86 0.78 8.42
CA ALA A 44 -11.15 -0.47 8.16
C ALA A 44 -10.31 -0.48 6.87
N CYS A 45 -10.65 0.35 5.88
CA CYS A 45 -9.90 0.47 4.62
C CYS A 45 -9.06 1.75 4.53
N ASN A 46 -9.41 2.79 5.28
CA ASN A 46 -8.65 4.03 5.33
C ASN A 46 -8.65 4.54 6.79
N PRO A 47 -7.71 4.06 7.62
CA PRO A 47 -7.69 4.38 9.05
C PRO A 47 -7.42 5.87 9.33
N PHE A 48 -6.76 6.57 8.39
CA PHE A 48 -6.51 8.02 8.45
C PHE A 48 -7.44 8.82 7.52
N GLY A 49 -8.51 8.21 7.04
CA GLY A 49 -9.51 8.88 6.21
C GLY A 49 -10.43 9.80 7.03
N PRO A 50 -11.40 10.47 6.38
CA PRO A 50 -12.36 11.36 7.05
C PRO A 50 -13.18 10.70 8.16
N LYS A 51 -13.34 9.37 8.11
CA LYS A 51 -14.05 8.57 9.13
C LYS A 51 -13.10 7.88 10.12
N GLY A 52 -11.80 8.09 9.96
CA GLY A 52 -10.76 7.50 10.79
C GLY A 52 -10.84 7.97 12.23
N VAL A 53 -10.36 7.13 13.14
CA VAL A 53 -10.21 7.50 14.55
C VAL A 53 -8.83 8.13 14.73
N LYS A 54 -8.78 9.19 15.54
CA LYS A 54 -7.53 9.84 15.95
C LYS A 54 -6.68 8.88 16.79
N LEU A 55 -5.43 8.67 16.39
CA LEU A 55 -4.50 7.78 17.09
C LEU A 55 -3.60 8.53 18.05
N GLU A 56 -3.65 9.87 18.08
CA GLU A 56 -2.82 10.71 18.94
C GLU A 56 -3.04 10.36 20.42
N GLY A 57 -1.94 10.21 21.17
CA GLY A 57 -1.99 9.94 22.61
C GLY A 57 -2.41 8.53 23.01
N LEU A 58 -2.72 7.65 22.05
CA LEU A 58 -2.97 6.24 22.33
C LEU A 58 -1.66 5.48 22.57
N PRO A 59 -1.64 4.45 23.44
CA PRO A 59 -0.48 3.57 23.61
C PRO A 59 -0.36 2.63 22.41
N PHE A 60 0.13 3.15 21.29
CA PHE A 60 0.32 2.40 20.05
C PHE A 60 1.67 1.69 20.06
N THR A 61 1.70 0.47 19.52
CA THR A 61 2.93 -0.31 19.43
C THR A 61 3.87 0.26 18.37
N LYS A 62 5.17 0.12 18.59
CA LYS A 62 6.18 0.42 17.56
C LYS A 62 5.83 -0.36 16.30
N SER A 63 5.91 0.30 15.15
CA SER A 63 5.52 -0.30 13.87
C SER A 63 6.70 -0.40 12.91
N LEU A 64 6.85 -1.55 12.27
CA LEU A 64 7.69 -1.75 11.09
C LEU A 64 6.77 -1.81 9.87
N VAL A 65 6.92 -0.85 8.95
CA VAL A 65 6.13 -0.80 7.70
C VAL A 65 7.08 -1.05 6.54
N ILE A 66 6.79 -2.07 5.74
CA ILE A 66 7.60 -2.48 4.59
C ILE A 66 6.79 -2.27 3.32
N VAL A 67 7.34 -1.50 2.39
CA VAL A 67 6.64 -1.07 1.17
C VAL A 67 7.43 -1.52 -0.06
N ALA A 68 6.74 -2.20 -0.96
CA ALA A 68 7.26 -2.60 -2.26
C ALA A 68 6.99 -1.50 -3.29
N GLY A 69 8.03 -1.02 -3.97
CA GLY A 69 7.95 0.13 -4.88
C GLY A 69 7.16 -0.12 -6.16
N LEU A 70 6.95 -1.39 -6.52
CA LEU A 70 6.14 -1.80 -7.67
C LEU A 70 4.75 -2.31 -7.24
N ASP A 71 4.35 -2.08 -5.99
CA ASP A 71 2.99 -2.32 -5.51
C ASP A 71 2.05 -1.19 -5.97
N LEU A 72 0.95 -1.56 -6.60
CA LEU A 72 -0.08 -0.63 -7.05
C LEU A 72 -0.72 0.16 -5.90
N VAL A 73 -0.60 -0.26 -4.63
CA VAL A 73 -1.13 0.50 -3.49
C VAL A 73 -0.04 1.16 -2.63
N GLN A 74 1.20 1.26 -3.12
CA GLN A 74 2.32 1.80 -2.36
C GLN A 74 2.03 3.18 -1.74
N ASP A 75 1.35 4.09 -2.47
CA ASP A 75 1.13 5.45 -1.98
C ASP A 75 0.24 5.43 -0.71
N TRP A 76 -0.71 4.48 -0.65
CA TRP A 76 -1.55 4.27 0.53
C TRP A 76 -0.75 3.69 1.71
N GLN A 77 0.20 2.79 1.44
CA GLN A 77 1.06 2.21 2.48
C GLN A 77 2.01 3.28 3.07
N LEU A 78 2.58 4.13 2.21
CA LEU A 78 3.40 5.28 2.62
C LEU A 78 2.58 6.28 3.44
N ALA A 79 1.37 6.61 3.00
CA ALA A 79 0.47 7.49 3.74
C ALA A 79 0.07 6.95 5.11
N TYR A 80 -0.11 5.63 5.22
CA TYR A 80 -0.35 4.99 6.52
C TYR A 80 0.85 5.18 7.46
N ALA A 81 2.07 4.94 6.98
CA ALA A 81 3.29 5.16 7.75
C ALA A 81 3.44 6.63 8.19
N ASP A 82 3.15 7.58 7.29
CA ASP A 82 3.18 9.02 7.60
C ASP A 82 2.08 9.44 8.58
N GLY A 83 0.88 8.87 8.46
CA GLY A 83 -0.22 9.11 9.39
C GLY A 83 0.15 8.68 10.81
N LEU A 84 0.75 7.50 10.97
CA LEU A 84 1.25 7.02 12.25
C LEU A 84 2.33 7.94 12.84
N LYS A 85 3.30 8.37 12.02
CA LYS A 85 4.34 9.32 12.46
C LYS A 85 3.75 10.65 12.92
N LYS A 86 2.80 11.20 12.15
CA LYS A 86 2.10 12.46 12.49
C LYS A 86 1.30 12.35 13.78
N ALA A 87 0.75 11.17 14.07
CA ALA A 87 0.06 10.89 15.32
C ALA A 87 1.00 10.69 16.53
N GLY A 88 2.31 10.81 16.35
CA GLY A 88 3.32 10.69 17.40
C GLY A 88 3.85 9.28 17.65
N HIS A 89 3.52 8.32 16.77
CA HIS A 89 3.92 6.92 16.95
C HIS A 89 5.26 6.60 16.29
N PHE A 90 5.99 5.66 16.89
CA PHE A 90 7.25 5.18 16.31
C PHE A 90 6.99 4.30 15.09
N VAL A 91 7.56 4.69 13.95
CA VAL A 91 7.45 3.96 12.70
C VAL A 91 8.82 3.81 12.04
N LYS A 92 9.27 2.56 11.87
CA LYS A 92 10.38 2.22 10.98
C LYS A 92 9.81 1.91 9.60
N LEU A 93 10.11 2.75 8.60
CA LEU A 93 9.67 2.55 7.22
C LEU A 93 10.83 1.96 6.40
N VAL A 94 10.58 0.82 5.74
CA VAL A 94 11.51 0.18 4.80
C VAL A 94 10.89 0.20 3.42
N TYR A 95 11.42 1.03 2.53
CA TYR A 95 10.97 1.14 1.15
C TYR A 95 11.91 0.37 0.22
N ARG A 96 11.36 -0.51 -0.62
CA ARG A 96 12.12 -1.31 -1.60
C ARG A 96 11.65 -0.98 -3.01
N GLU A 97 12.30 0.00 -3.62
CA GLU A 97 11.89 0.60 -4.90
C GLU A 97 11.63 -0.42 -6.02
N GLN A 98 12.45 -1.46 -6.13
CA GLN A 98 12.36 -2.47 -7.20
C GLN A 98 11.61 -3.75 -6.78
N ALA A 99 11.05 -3.80 -5.57
CA ALA A 99 10.30 -4.97 -5.13
C ALA A 99 8.88 -4.99 -5.69
N THR A 100 8.42 -6.16 -6.13
CA THR A 100 7.03 -6.42 -6.51
C THR A 100 6.22 -6.99 -5.36
N ILE A 101 4.88 -7.03 -5.51
CA ILE A 101 4.01 -7.76 -4.60
C ILE A 101 4.50 -9.21 -4.46
N GLY A 102 4.55 -9.73 -3.23
CA GLY A 102 4.93 -11.11 -2.95
C GLY A 102 6.44 -11.38 -2.90
N PHE A 103 7.31 -10.37 -2.96
CA PHE A 103 8.78 -10.55 -2.91
C PHE A 103 9.28 -11.31 -1.66
N TYR A 104 8.49 -11.33 -0.59
CA TYR A 104 8.78 -12.01 0.68
C TYR A 104 8.32 -13.48 0.72
N LEU A 105 7.70 -14.01 -0.34
CA LEU A 105 7.22 -15.40 -0.38
C LEU A 105 8.32 -16.41 -0.70
N LEU A 106 9.34 -16.01 -1.47
CA LEU A 106 10.42 -16.88 -1.91
C LEU A 106 11.78 -16.29 -1.55
N PRO A 107 12.73 -17.09 -1.01
CA PRO A 107 14.07 -16.66 -0.68
C PRO A 107 14.96 -16.60 -1.94
N ASN A 108 14.60 -15.78 -2.92
CA ASN A 108 15.25 -15.73 -4.22
C ASN A 108 15.63 -14.31 -4.68
N THR A 109 15.47 -13.30 -3.82
CA THR A 109 15.83 -11.91 -4.11
C THR A 109 16.57 -11.28 -2.94
N ASN A 110 17.40 -10.28 -3.21
CA ASN A 110 18.03 -9.48 -2.15
C ASN A 110 16.99 -8.78 -1.26
N HIS A 111 15.85 -8.37 -1.83
CA HIS A 111 14.76 -7.76 -1.08
C HIS A 111 14.20 -8.69 0.01
N PHE A 112 14.09 -9.99 -0.28
CA PHE A 112 13.69 -10.99 0.72
C PHE A 112 14.64 -10.98 1.91
N TYR A 113 15.93 -11.18 1.67
CA TYR A 113 16.92 -11.33 2.75
C TYR A 113 17.05 -10.06 3.58
N GLN A 114 17.08 -8.90 2.92
CA GLN A 114 17.11 -7.61 3.58
C GLN A 114 15.87 -7.40 4.47
N VAL A 115 14.68 -7.78 4.02
CA VAL A 115 13.46 -7.63 4.83
C VAL A 115 13.42 -8.61 6.00
N MET A 116 13.88 -9.84 5.82
CA MET A 116 13.99 -10.79 6.93
C MET A 116 14.97 -10.31 8.02
N GLU A 117 16.08 -9.70 7.62
CA GLU A 117 17.01 -9.06 8.56
C GLU A 117 16.37 -7.87 9.29
N GLU A 118 15.64 -7.01 8.57
CA GLU A 118 14.90 -5.90 9.17
C GLU A 118 13.88 -6.36 10.20
N ILE A 119 13.14 -7.44 9.90
CA ILE A 119 12.17 -8.05 10.82
C ILE A 119 12.88 -8.61 12.05
N LYS A 120 13.97 -9.39 11.85
CA LYS A 120 14.76 -9.96 12.95
C LYS A 120 15.27 -8.87 13.89
N ASN A 121 15.86 -7.81 13.34
CA ASN A 121 16.40 -6.70 14.12
C ASN A 121 15.30 -5.92 14.84
N PHE A 122 14.16 -5.70 14.17
CA PHE A 122 13.03 -4.99 14.75
C PHE A 122 12.41 -5.78 15.92
N VAL A 123 12.20 -7.09 15.77
CA VAL A 123 11.68 -7.93 16.87
C VAL A 123 12.70 -8.01 17.99
N GLY A 124 13.97 -8.28 17.69
CA GLY A 124 15.03 -8.40 18.69
C GLY A 124 15.23 -7.13 19.53
N SER A 125 15.11 -5.95 18.91
CA SER A 125 15.24 -4.66 19.62
C SER A 125 14.01 -4.28 20.47
N ASN A 126 12.94 -5.06 20.40
CA ASN A 126 11.69 -4.81 21.13
C ASN A 126 11.34 -5.92 22.15
N LEU A 127 12.18 -6.94 22.27
CA LEU A 127 12.07 -8.01 23.26
C LEU A 127 12.95 -7.75 24.51
N LEU A 128 13.73 -6.68 24.51
CA LEU A 128 14.54 -6.17 25.62
C LEU A 128 13.96 -4.82 26.08
#